data_AF-A0A317QPI5-F1
#
_entry.id   AF-A0A317QPI5-F1
#
_cell.length_a   1.000
_cell.length_b   1.000
_cell.length_c   1.000
_cell.angle_alpha   90.00
_cell.angle_beta   90.00
_cell.angle_gamma   90.00
#
_symmetry.space_group_name_H-M   'P 1'
#
loop_
_entity.id
_entity.type
_entity.pdbx_description
1 polymer ?
#
loop_
_entity_poly.entity_id
_entity_poly.type
_entity_poly.pdbx_seq_one_letter_code
_entity_poly.pdbx_strand_id
1 'polypeptide(L)'
;MATTNKNPTDRDPDASVELTRADHQRQRTLEEIRAASKDKVAAAPPISWEVANDVYGLLYATRDRDPSELVVWRCRLYCGHVAEWTAHRDHREPSSHRCPECEQDMTIVAAKRLGPPREGWRPRPPRLPEKALPGRVRPQREVLAEVEQHNAKVRQRIREHWQVPEDQPTPNLEAAYCAAPETLFRWKIGLDCGCITETLTRGDDPAKLEGSTHRCRKSSHDHPSRRRIVEWRDRAEVCRTDLYEEYWREEYGISTPASRRHEHLALWTIVLECGHTVEQHSTAADFDPTEGPSYATPKRVAELRADRELAGDPDWQTWLEQGLPSPRQDWNCTDCWMHRSVVAYDPIGWLIPRERPRKRTTAQSKPSRAELERRLRHTEVEAARLRRQLELE
;
A
#
# COMPACT_ATOMS: atom_id res chain seq x y z
N MET A 1 -37.22 26.46 2.32
CA MET A 1 -37.39 25.00 2.13
C MET A 1 -36.41 24.28 3.04
N ALA A 2 -36.91 23.61 4.08
CA ALA A 2 -36.06 22.85 5.00
C ALA A 2 -35.54 21.61 4.28
N THR A 3 -34.25 21.60 3.90
CA THR A 3 -33.58 20.39 3.44
C THR A 3 -33.46 19.46 4.64
N THR A 4 -34.39 18.52 4.79
CA THR A 4 -34.26 17.41 5.72
C THR A 4 -32.95 16.71 5.41
N ASN A 5 -32.06 16.69 6.40
CA ASN A 5 -30.76 16.04 6.29
C ASN A 5 -31.00 14.53 6.29
N LYS A 6 -31.36 13.98 5.11
CA LYS A 6 -31.59 12.54 4.95
C LYS A 6 -30.30 11.81 5.28
N ASN A 7 -30.40 10.82 6.17
CA ASN A 7 -29.29 9.98 6.58
C ASN A 7 -28.76 9.25 5.32
N PRO A 8 -27.44 9.07 5.14
CA PRO A 8 -26.89 8.27 4.03
C PRO A 8 -27.59 6.93 3.83
N THR A 9 -28.05 6.28 4.90
CA THR A 9 -28.78 5.00 4.83
C THR A 9 -30.16 5.06 4.18
N ASP A 10 -30.72 6.26 4.03
CA ASP A 10 -32.05 6.48 3.47
C ASP A 10 -32.01 6.67 1.93
N ARG A 11 -30.81 6.67 1.34
CA ARG A 11 -30.59 6.91 -0.10
C ARG A 11 -30.11 5.64 -0.78
N ASP A 12 -30.61 5.38 -1.98
CA ASP A 12 -30.13 4.25 -2.79
C ASP A 12 -28.74 4.57 -3.37
N PRO A 13 -27.69 3.79 -3.05
CA PRO A 13 -26.35 4.00 -3.58
C PRO A 13 -26.26 3.82 -5.10
N ASP A 14 -27.15 3.05 -5.72
CA ASP A 14 -27.13 2.78 -7.16
C ASP A 14 -27.84 3.86 -7.99
N ALA A 15 -28.69 4.68 -7.36
CA ALA A 15 -29.34 5.81 -8.01
C ALA A 15 -28.39 7.01 -8.16
N SER A 16 -28.66 7.88 -9.13
CA SER A 16 -27.99 9.19 -9.19
C SER A 16 -28.34 9.99 -7.94
N VAL A 17 -27.35 10.25 -7.10
CA VAL A 17 -27.51 11.05 -5.87
C VAL A 17 -27.05 12.47 -6.15
N GLU A 18 -27.95 13.44 -6.07
CA GLU A 18 -27.58 14.86 -6.04
C GLU A 18 -26.90 15.18 -4.70
N LEU A 19 -25.69 15.73 -4.76
CA LEU A 19 -24.94 16.11 -3.57
C LEU A 19 -25.62 17.31 -2.90
N THR A 20 -25.85 17.17 -1.60
CA THR A 20 -26.43 18.24 -0.79
C THR A 20 -25.35 19.14 -0.22
N ARG A 21 -25.73 20.36 0.22
CA ARG A 21 -24.82 21.24 0.97
C ARG A 21 -24.21 20.56 2.21
N ALA A 22 -24.96 19.66 2.84
CA ALA A 22 -24.46 18.88 3.97
C ALA A 22 -23.40 17.84 3.55
N ASP A 23 -23.53 17.23 2.37
CA ASP A 23 -22.51 16.33 1.81
C ASP A 23 -21.19 17.08 1.59
N HIS A 24 -21.26 18.27 0.99
CA HIS A 24 -20.09 19.15 0.80
C HIS A 24 -19.43 19.55 2.12
N GLN A 25 -20.24 19.92 3.13
CA GLN A 25 -19.73 20.30 4.44
C GLN A 25 -19.04 19.11 5.13
N ARG A 26 -19.63 17.91 5.08
CA ARG A 26 -19.03 16.69 5.65
C ARG A 26 -17.69 16.35 4.99
N GLN A 27 -17.62 16.44 3.66
CA GLN A 27 -16.37 16.19 2.93
C GLN A 27 -15.28 17.19 3.34
N ARG A 28 -15.61 18.47 3.41
CA ARG A 28 -14.66 19.51 3.86
C ARG A 28 -14.18 19.25 5.28
N THR A 29 -15.09 18.96 6.20
CA THR A 29 -14.73 18.65 7.60
C THR A 29 -13.85 17.40 7.70
N LEU A 30 -14.09 16.38 6.87
CA LEU A 30 -13.24 15.19 6.80
C LEU A 30 -11.80 15.54 6.36
N GLU A 31 -11.66 16.41 5.36
CA GLU A 31 -10.37 16.91 4.87
C GLU A 31 -9.65 17.76 5.93
N GLU A 32 -10.37 18.66 6.60
CA GLU A 32 -9.86 19.48 7.71
C GLU A 32 -9.37 18.62 8.88
N ILE A 33 -10.15 17.61 9.29
CA ILE A 33 -9.76 16.66 10.34
C ILE A 33 -8.47 15.94 9.94
N ARG A 34 -8.32 15.51 8.69
CA ARG A 34 -7.09 14.85 8.24
C ARG A 34 -5.88 15.76 8.29
N ALA A 35 -6.01 16.98 7.79
CA ALA A 35 -4.91 17.95 7.84
C ALA A 35 -4.47 18.17 9.29
N ALA A 36 -5.43 18.45 10.18
CA ALA A 36 -5.16 18.63 11.60
C ALA A 36 -4.57 17.37 12.27
N SER A 37 -5.05 16.17 11.91
CA SER A 37 -4.49 14.90 12.40
C SER A 37 -3.04 14.72 11.96
N LYS A 38 -2.71 15.03 10.71
CA LYS A 38 -1.33 14.95 10.19
C LYS A 38 -0.41 15.89 10.95
N ASP A 39 -0.83 17.13 11.18
CA ASP A 39 -0.05 18.12 11.93
C ASP A 39 0.16 17.67 13.38
N LYS A 40 -0.87 17.14 14.03
CA LYS A 40 -0.78 16.61 15.39
C LYS A 40 0.15 15.40 15.49
N VAL A 41 0.09 14.48 14.52
CA VAL A 41 0.98 13.32 14.48
C VAL A 41 2.44 13.77 14.28
N ALA A 42 2.68 14.76 13.42
CA ALA A 42 4.01 15.30 13.20
C ALA A 42 4.58 16.02 14.44
N ALA A 43 3.72 16.66 15.24
CA ALA A 43 4.11 17.36 16.47
C ALA A 43 4.15 16.45 17.72
N ALA A 44 3.63 15.22 17.64
CA ALA A 44 3.58 14.33 18.78
C ALA A 44 4.99 13.81 19.15
N PRO A 45 5.30 13.66 20.45
CA PRO A 45 6.53 12.99 20.84
C PRO A 45 6.51 11.53 20.35
N PRO A 46 7.69 10.95 20.06
CA PRO A 46 7.78 9.53 19.69
C PRO A 46 7.19 8.67 20.81
N ILE A 47 6.32 7.73 20.44
CA ILE A 47 5.74 6.77 21.39
C ILE A 47 6.81 5.74 21.79
N SER A 48 6.76 5.25 23.03
CA SER A 48 7.67 4.17 23.45
C SER A 48 7.33 2.87 22.72
N TRP A 49 8.29 1.95 22.67
CA TRP A 49 8.06 0.65 22.05
C TRP A 49 6.99 -0.17 22.78
N GLU A 50 6.84 -0.06 24.10
CA GLU A 50 5.78 -0.78 24.83
C GLU A 50 4.41 -0.30 24.38
N VAL A 51 4.22 1.03 24.36
CA VAL A 51 2.97 1.65 23.92
C VAL A 51 2.69 1.31 22.46
N ALA A 52 3.70 1.37 21.60
CA ALA A 52 3.55 0.96 20.20
C ALA A 52 3.11 -0.51 20.12
N ASN A 53 3.82 -1.42 20.77
CA ASN A 53 3.49 -2.84 20.75
C ASN A 53 2.07 -3.12 21.27
N ASP A 54 1.61 -2.46 22.33
CA ASP A 54 0.26 -2.63 22.85
C ASP A 54 -0.81 -2.09 21.90
N VAL A 55 -0.59 -0.88 21.35
CA VAL A 55 -1.50 -0.28 20.36
C VAL A 55 -1.60 -1.15 19.12
N TYR A 56 -0.48 -1.66 18.60
CA TYR A 56 -0.49 -2.59 17.47
C TYR A 56 -1.20 -3.89 17.83
N GLY A 57 -1.08 -4.38 19.07
CA GLY A 57 -1.84 -5.54 19.56
C GLY A 57 -3.34 -5.29 19.46
N LEU A 58 -3.81 -4.15 19.94
CA LEU A 58 -5.24 -3.76 19.87
C LEU A 58 -5.72 -3.59 18.42
N LEU A 59 -4.95 -2.91 17.59
CA LEU A 59 -5.30 -2.67 16.19
C LEU A 59 -5.40 -3.97 15.40
N TYR A 60 -4.43 -4.88 15.58
CA TYR A 60 -4.34 -6.10 14.78
C TYR A 60 -5.11 -7.28 15.36
N ALA A 61 -5.42 -7.30 16.65
CA ALA A 61 -6.35 -8.28 17.23
C ALA A 61 -7.74 -8.22 16.57
N THR A 62 -8.13 -7.05 16.04
CA THR A 62 -9.43 -6.86 15.38
C THR A 62 -9.41 -7.12 13.87
N ARG A 63 -8.27 -7.57 13.30
CA ARG A 63 -8.09 -7.75 11.86
C ARG A 63 -8.72 -9.04 11.34
N ASP A 64 -8.73 -10.09 12.15
CA ASP A 64 -9.34 -11.38 11.83
C ASP A 64 -10.71 -11.50 12.50
N ARG A 65 -11.65 -10.63 12.10
CA ARG A 65 -13.03 -10.71 12.60
C ARG A 65 -13.72 -11.94 12.04
N ASP A 66 -14.50 -12.61 12.87
CA ASP A 66 -15.36 -13.70 12.42
C ASP A 66 -16.29 -13.14 11.32
N PRO A 67 -16.35 -13.74 10.12
CA PRO A 67 -17.25 -13.29 9.07
C PRO A 67 -18.72 -13.16 9.51
N SER A 68 -19.15 -13.91 10.54
CA SER A 68 -20.48 -13.82 11.13
C SER A 68 -20.73 -12.54 11.97
N GLU A 69 -19.67 -11.83 12.34
CA GLU A 69 -19.71 -10.52 12.99
C GLU A 69 -19.74 -9.37 12.00
N LEU A 70 -19.56 -9.65 10.70
CA LEU A 70 -19.52 -8.64 9.66
C LEU A 70 -20.85 -8.53 8.93
N VAL A 71 -21.07 -7.36 8.33
CA VAL A 71 -22.12 -7.11 7.34
C VAL A 71 -21.55 -6.33 6.18
N VAL A 72 -22.07 -6.62 5.00
CA VAL A 72 -21.70 -5.95 3.76
C VAL A 72 -22.55 -4.70 3.59
N TRP A 73 -21.89 -3.59 3.31
CA TRP A 73 -22.47 -2.31 2.97
C TRP A 73 -22.13 -1.97 1.53
N ARG A 74 -23.12 -1.54 0.76
CA ARG A 74 -22.92 -0.91 -0.54
C ARG A 74 -23.03 0.59 -0.36
N CYS A 75 -21.97 1.32 -0.64
CA CYS A 75 -21.89 2.76 -0.37
C CYS A 75 -21.58 3.53 -1.63
N ARG A 76 -22.27 4.64 -1.84
CA ARG A 76 -21.89 5.69 -2.78
C ARG A 76 -21.05 6.73 -2.06
N LEU A 77 -19.90 7.03 -2.61
CA LEU A 77 -18.95 8.00 -2.09
C LEU A 77 -19.25 9.39 -2.65
N TYR A 78 -18.71 10.41 -1.99
CA TYR A 78 -18.84 11.81 -2.39
C TYR A 78 -18.35 12.08 -3.82
N CYS A 79 -17.31 11.37 -4.28
CA CYS A 79 -16.83 11.43 -5.66
C CYS A 79 -17.77 10.77 -6.70
N GLY A 80 -18.86 10.13 -6.26
CA GLY A 80 -19.83 9.46 -7.13
C GLY A 80 -19.60 7.97 -7.34
N HIS A 81 -18.41 7.45 -7.03
CA HIS A 81 -18.11 6.02 -7.13
C HIS A 81 -18.88 5.19 -6.09
N VAL A 82 -19.19 3.94 -6.47
CA VAL A 82 -19.91 2.98 -5.62
C VAL A 82 -18.97 1.83 -5.26
N ALA A 83 -18.91 1.50 -3.98
CA ALA A 83 -18.06 0.43 -3.48
C ALA A 83 -18.79 -0.39 -2.40
N GLU A 84 -18.35 -1.64 -2.24
CA GLU A 84 -18.84 -2.55 -1.22
C GLU A 84 -17.77 -2.78 -0.15
N TRP A 85 -18.17 -2.73 1.12
CA TRP A 85 -17.30 -2.79 2.28
C TRP A 85 -17.90 -3.70 3.33
N THR A 86 -17.07 -4.25 4.19
CA THR A 86 -17.54 -4.88 5.42
C THR A 86 -17.40 -3.93 6.59
N ALA A 87 -18.39 -3.97 7.47
CA ALA A 87 -18.30 -3.35 8.79
C ALA A 87 -18.82 -4.33 9.83
N HIS A 88 -18.53 -4.09 11.11
CA HIS A 88 -19.12 -4.88 12.18
C HIS A 88 -20.65 -4.76 12.13
N ARG A 89 -21.36 -5.85 12.43
CA ARG A 89 -22.83 -5.91 12.35
C ARG A 89 -23.54 -4.91 13.25
N ASP A 90 -22.87 -4.46 14.32
CA ASP A 90 -23.38 -3.46 15.28
C ASP A 90 -23.20 -2.02 14.80
N HIS A 91 -22.42 -1.79 13.73
CA HIS A 91 -22.35 -0.48 13.12
C HIS A 91 -23.71 -0.17 12.48
N ARG A 92 -24.32 0.92 12.94
CA ARG A 92 -25.57 1.43 12.36
C ARG A 92 -25.36 2.06 10.99
N GLU A 93 -24.17 2.59 10.76
CA GLU A 93 -23.78 3.30 9.55
C GLU A 93 -22.33 2.94 9.19
N PRO A 94 -21.99 2.85 7.89
CA PRO A 94 -20.61 2.70 7.45
C PRO A 94 -19.83 4.00 7.68
N SER A 95 -18.56 3.90 8.08
CA SER A 95 -17.67 5.05 8.28
C SER A 95 -17.05 5.54 6.97
N SER A 96 -16.42 6.71 6.95
CA SER A 96 -15.66 7.18 5.78
C SER A 96 -14.63 6.14 5.31
N HIS A 97 -14.43 6.04 3.99
CA HIS A 97 -13.51 5.07 3.40
C HIS A 97 -12.73 5.63 2.21
N ARG A 98 -11.55 5.04 1.97
CA ARG A 98 -10.71 5.29 0.79
C ARG A 98 -11.38 4.78 -0.48
N CYS A 99 -11.74 5.69 -1.38
CA CYS A 99 -12.31 5.34 -2.68
C CYS A 99 -11.34 4.43 -3.46
N PRO A 100 -11.79 3.27 -3.97
CA PRO A 100 -10.93 2.37 -4.73
C PRO A 100 -10.53 2.93 -6.10
N GLU A 101 -11.28 3.90 -6.62
CA GLU A 101 -11.02 4.50 -7.94
C GLU A 101 -10.23 5.81 -7.83
N CYS A 102 -10.58 6.67 -6.86
CA CYS A 102 -9.90 7.96 -6.66
C CYS A 102 -8.71 7.90 -5.69
N GLU A 103 -8.56 6.80 -4.96
CA GLU A 103 -7.53 6.65 -3.91
C GLU A 103 -7.54 7.70 -2.80
N GLN A 104 -8.63 8.46 -2.71
CA GLN A 104 -8.87 9.47 -1.70
C GLN A 104 -9.94 8.99 -0.75
N ASP A 105 -9.79 9.32 0.52
CA ASP A 105 -10.83 9.03 1.50
C ASP A 105 -12.01 9.99 1.37
N MET A 106 -13.19 9.39 1.28
CA MET A 106 -14.42 10.07 0.91
C MET A 106 -15.49 9.92 1.98
N THR A 107 -16.33 10.95 2.08
CA THR A 107 -17.61 10.88 2.77
C THR A 107 -18.56 9.93 2.05
N ILE A 108 -19.32 9.14 2.79
CA ILE A 108 -20.41 8.32 2.24
C ILE A 108 -21.67 9.18 2.12
N VAL A 109 -22.22 9.26 0.91
CA VAL A 109 -23.41 10.07 0.60
C VAL A 109 -24.67 9.24 0.45
N ALA A 110 -24.54 7.93 0.21
CA ALA A 110 -25.63 6.96 0.25
C ALA A 110 -25.09 5.58 0.67
N ALA A 111 -25.86 4.82 1.43
CA ALA A 111 -25.45 3.51 1.94
C ALA A 111 -26.62 2.53 2.01
N LYS A 112 -26.37 1.28 1.64
CA LYS A 112 -27.34 0.18 1.74
C LYS A 112 -26.70 -1.03 2.38
N ARG A 113 -27.28 -1.49 3.49
CA ARG A 113 -26.87 -2.74 4.16
C ARG A 113 -27.37 -3.93 3.35
N LEU A 114 -26.47 -4.79 2.91
CA LEU A 114 -26.79 -5.98 2.10
C LEU A 114 -27.01 -7.24 2.94
N GLY A 115 -26.57 -7.24 4.21
CA GLY A 115 -26.65 -8.38 5.12
C GLY A 115 -25.29 -8.98 5.43
N PRO A 116 -25.22 -10.18 6.06
CA PRO A 116 -23.95 -10.84 6.34
C PRO A 116 -23.19 -11.19 5.04
N PRO A 117 -21.86 -11.29 5.07
CA PRO A 117 -21.08 -11.83 3.97
C PRO A 117 -21.61 -13.24 3.63
N ARG A 118 -21.94 -13.49 2.37
CA ARG A 118 -22.24 -14.84 1.89
C ARG A 118 -21.02 -15.75 2.08
N GLU A 119 -21.22 -17.06 2.16
CA GLU A 119 -20.08 -17.99 2.16
C GLU A 119 -19.28 -17.83 0.85
N GLY A 120 -17.99 -17.54 0.95
CA GLY A 120 -17.17 -17.15 -0.20
C GLY A 120 -17.38 -15.71 -0.68
N TRP A 121 -18.11 -14.87 0.06
CA TRP A 121 -18.19 -13.44 -0.23
C TRP A 121 -16.78 -12.85 -0.22
N ARG A 122 -16.48 -12.19 -1.32
CA ARG A 122 -15.34 -11.32 -1.52
C ARG A 122 -15.93 -9.95 -1.84
N PRO A 123 -15.21 -8.85 -1.57
CA PRO A 123 -15.42 -7.61 -2.30
C PRO A 123 -15.58 -7.97 -3.79
N ARG A 124 -16.52 -7.29 -4.47
CA ARG A 124 -16.91 -7.56 -5.88
C ARG A 124 -15.74 -8.16 -6.66
N PRO A 125 -15.91 -9.33 -7.33
CA PRO A 125 -14.81 -10.09 -7.89
C PRO A 125 -13.92 -9.17 -8.72
N PRO A 126 -12.59 -9.32 -8.61
CA PRO A 126 -11.69 -8.42 -9.29
C PRO A 126 -11.97 -8.46 -10.78
N ARG A 127 -11.92 -7.30 -11.44
CA ARG A 127 -11.94 -7.25 -12.91
C ARG A 127 -10.72 -7.93 -13.52
N LEU A 128 -9.75 -8.32 -12.71
CA LEU A 128 -8.55 -9.04 -13.11
C LEU A 128 -8.89 -10.47 -13.53
N PRO A 129 -8.60 -10.86 -14.78
CA PRO A 129 -8.80 -12.22 -15.24
C PRO A 129 -7.73 -13.16 -14.65
N GLU A 130 -8.19 -14.28 -14.09
CA GLU A 130 -7.34 -15.43 -13.81
C GLU A 130 -6.91 -16.08 -15.14
N LYS A 131 -5.59 -16.23 -15.34
CA LYS A 131 -5.01 -16.79 -16.57
C LYS A 131 -3.81 -17.65 -16.22
N ALA A 132 -3.62 -18.76 -16.94
CA ALA A 132 -2.37 -19.51 -16.88
C ALA A 132 -1.25 -18.65 -17.48
N LEU A 133 -0.36 -18.14 -16.63
CA LEU A 133 0.71 -17.24 -17.05
C LEU A 133 1.98 -18.04 -17.39
N PRO A 134 2.64 -17.77 -18.54
CA PRO A 134 3.85 -18.48 -18.93
C PRO A 134 5.01 -18.21 -17.96
N GLY A 135 6.03 -19.06 -18.04
CA GLY A 135 7.23 -18.98 -17.20
C GLY A 135 7.24 -19.97 -16.04
N ARG A 136 8.45 -20.35 -15.62
CA ARG A 136 8.66 -21.29 -14.52
C ARG A 136 8.46 -20.60 -13.19
N VAL A 137 7.76 -21.27 -12.28
CA VAL A 137 7.64 -20.85 -10.89
C VAL A 137 9.00 -21.00 -10.19
N ARG A 138 9.39 -20.01 -9.40
CA ARG A 138 10.59 -20.01 -8.57
C ARG A 138 10.52 -21.12 -7.51
N PRO A 139 11.65 -21.77 -7.18
CA PRO A 139 11.67 -22.75 -6.10
C PRO A 139 11.16 -22.16 -4.78
N GLN A 140 10.26 -22.87 -4.11
CA GLN A 140 9.63 -22.42 -2.86
C GLN A 140 10.68 -22.04 -1.80
N ARG A 141 11.76 -22.83 -1.68
CA ARG A 141 12.88 -22.59 -0.75
C ARG A 141 13.54 -21.22 -0.94
N GLU A 142 13.65 -20.74 -2.17
CA GLU A 142 14.28 -19.45 -2.47
C GLU A 142 13.36 -18.30 -2.06
N VAL A 143 12.07 -18.43 -2.37
CA VAL A 143 11.05 -17.45 -1.96
C VAL A 143 10.92 -17.39 -0.43
N LEU A 144 10.99 -18.53 0.24
CA LEU A 144 10.98 -18.60 1.70
C LEU A 144 12.20 -17.90 2.30
N ALA A 145 13.41 -18.18 1.80
CA ALA A 145 14.63 -17.52 2.26
C ALA A 145 14.60 -16.00 2.06
N GLU A 146 14.02 -15.51 0.96
CA GLU A 146 13.82 -14.07 0.74
C GLU A 146 12.86 -13.45 1.76
N VAL A 147 11.75 -14.13 2.08
CA VAL A 147 10.79 -13.68 3.11
C VAL A 147 11.45 -13.63 4.48
N GLU A 148 12.22 -14.66 4.84
CA GLU A 148 12.96 -14.71 6.11
C GLU A 148 14.00 -13.60 6.21
N GLN A 149 14.77 -13.38 5.14
CA GLN A 149 15.75 -12.28 5.07
C GLN A 149 15.07 -10.91 5.16
N HIS A 150 13.93 -10.72 4.49
CA HIS A 150 13.16 -9.50 4.59
C HIS A 150 12.62 -9.28 6.01
N ASN A 151 12.01 -10.30 6.61
CA ASN A 151 11.53 -10.25 7.98
C ASN A 151 12.66 -9.94 8.97
N ALA A 152 13.87 -10.50 8.79
CA ALA A 152 15.03 -10.18 9.62
C ALA A 152 15.41 -8.69 9.54
N LYS A 153 15.46 -8.12 8.32
CA LYS A 153 15.69 -6.67 8.13
C LYS A 153 14.59 -5.81 8.75
N VAL A 154 13.33 -6.24 8.63
CA VAL A 154 12.18 -5.54 9.22
C VAL A 154 12.26 -5.57 10.75
N ARG A 155 12.59 -6.71 11.37
CA ARG A 155 12.81 -6.82 12.82
C ARG A 155 13.93 -5.90 13.29
N GLN A 156 15.04 -5.86 12.57
CA GLN A 156 16.14 -4.94 12.87
C GLN A 156 15.67 -3.48 12.84
N ARG A 157 14.96 -3.07 11.78
CA ARG A 157 14.40 -1.71 11.67
C ARG A 157 13.41 -1.38 12.78
N ILE A 158 12.56 -2.32 13.19
CA ILE A 158 11.65 -2.14 14.33
C ILE A 158 12.46 -1.85 15.59
N ARG A 159 13.51 -2.65 15.85
CA ARG A 159 14.36 -2.46 17.03
C ARG A 159 15.06 -1.11 17.03
N GLU A 160 15.65 -0.71 15.91
CA GLU A 160 16.33 0.57 15.76
C GLU A 160 15.36 1.75 15.89
N HIS A 161 14.24 1.72 15.15
CA HIS A 161 13.27 2.81 15.12
C HIS A 161 12.61 3.06 16.48
N TRP A 162 12.26 1.98 17.19
CA TRP A 162 11.59 2.06 18.50
C TRP A 162 12.54 1.91 19.69
N GLN A 163 13.84 1.79 19.45
CA GLN A 163 14.88 1.60 20.47
C GLN A 163 14.57 0.43 21.41
N VAL A 164 14.11 -0.69 20.83
CA VAL A 164 13.72 -1.88 21.57
C VAL A 164 14.97 -2.58 22.13
N PRO A 165 15.05 -2.88 23.43
CA PRO A 165 16.14 -3.68 23.99
C PRO A 165 16.24 -5.06 23.32
N GLU A 166 17.45 -5.60 23.22
CA GLU A 166 17.71 -6.85 22.47
C GLU A 166 16.93 -8.05 23.02
N ASP A 167 16.78 -8.10 24.34
CA ASP A 167 16.10 -9.15 25.11
C ASP A 167 14.57 -9.02 25.16
N GLN A 168 14.02 -7.89 24.70
CA GLN A 168 12.58 -7.64 24.77
C GLN A 168 11.84 -8.15 23.51
N PRO A 169 10.77 -8.94 23.66
CA PRO A 169 9.96 -9.40 22.54
C PRO A 169 8.99 -8.30 22.08
N THR A 170 8.74 -8.23 20.77
CA THR A 170 7.78 -7.27 20.18
C THR A 170 6.73 -7.97 19.31
N PRO A 171 5.98 -8.92 19.88
CA PRO A 171 5.15 -9.84 19.09
C PRO A 171 4.09 -9.12 18.23
N ASN A 172 3.55 -8.00 18.71
CA ASN A 172 2.51 -7.28 17.97
C ASN A 172 3.10 -6.41 16.86
N LEU A 173 4.25 -5.77 17.09
CA LEU A 173 4.99 -5.07 16.04
C LEU A 173 5.45 -6.07 14.97
N GLU A 174 6.01 -7.21 15.38
CA GLU A 174 6.40 -8.25 14.45
C GLU A 174 5.21 -8.80 13.66
N ALA A 175 4.06 -9.10 14.29
CA ALA A 175 2.86 -9.55 13.56
C ALA A 175 2.29 -8.48 12.59
N ALA A 176 2.45 -7.20 12.93
CA ALA A 176 2.02 -6.10 12.08
C ALA A 176 2.89 -5.98 10.83
N TYR A 177 4.21 -5.98 10.98
CA TYR A 177 5.15 -5.66 9.90
C TYR A 177 5.77 -6.88 9.23
N CYS A 178 6.06 -7.95 9.97
CA CYS A 178 6.59 -9.19 9.42
C CYS A 178 5.45 -10.03 8.87
N ALA A 179 5.70 -10.70 7.75
CA ALA A 179 4.76 -11.67 7.21
C ALA A 179 5.14 -13.08 7.66
N ALA A 180 4.29 -13.71 8.47
CA ALA A 180 4.45 -15.12 8.80
C ALA A 180 4.36 -15.95 7.50
N PRO A 181 5.37 -16.76 7.15
CA PRO A 181 5.41 -17.47 5.87
C PRO A 181 4.18 -18.36 5.61
N GLU A 182 3.57 -18.90 6.66
CA GLU A 182 2.35 -19.74 6.62
C GLU A 182 1.09 -18.96 6.24
N THR A 183 1.15 -17.62 6.35
CA THR A 183 0.07 -16.71 5.98
C THR A 183 0.21 -16.17 4.57
N LEU A 184 1.34 -16.44 3.89
CA LEU A 184 1.62 -15.90 2.56
C LEU A 184 1.11 -16.83 1.45
N PHE A 185 0.40 -16.26 0.50
CA PHE A 185 -0.01 -16.91 -0.74
C PHE A 185 0.81 -16.37 -1.90
N ARG A 186 1.22 -17.28 -2.79
CA ARG A 186 2.06 -17.01 -3.95
C ARG A 186 1.20 -16.86 -5.19
N TRP A 187 1.49 -15.81 -5.96
CA TRP A 187 0.84 -15.53 -7.24
C TRP A 187 1.90 -15.34 -8.31
N LYS A 188 1.63 -15.75 -9.54
CA LYS A 188 2.20 -15.03 -10.68
C LYS A 188 1.23 -13.93 -11.07
N ILE A 189 1.78 -12.79 -11.44
CA ILE A 189 1.02 -11.65 -11.94
C ILE A 189 1.55 -11.24 -13.30
N GLY A 190 0.62 -10.93 -14.20
CA GLY A 190 0.89 -10.27 -15.47
C GLY A 190 0.76 -8.77 -15.26
N LEU A 191 1.74 -8.02 -15.74
CA LEU A 191 1.79 -6.57 -15.69
C LEU A 191 1.31 -5.98 -17.01
N ASP A 192 0.79 -4.75 -16.99
CA ASP A 192 0.36 -4.00 -18.18
C ASP A 192 1.47 -3.85 -19.24
N CYS A 193 2.74 -3.87 -18.84
CA CYS A 193 3.89 -3.92 -19.76
C CYS A 193 4.16 -5.31 -20.38
N GLY A 194 3.32 -6.31 -20.10
CA GLY A 194 3.48 -7.69 -20.56
C GLY A 194 4.50 -8.51 -19.76
N CYS A 195 5.17 -7.92 -18.77
CA CYS A 195 6.03 -8.68 -17.85
C CYS A 195 5.22 -9.61 -16.95
N ILE A 196 5.85 -10.72 -16.58
CA ILE A 196 5.31 -11.65 -15.58
C ILE A 196 6.30 -11.73 -14.43
N THR A 197 5.79 -11.61 -13.22
CA THR A 197 6.59 -11.74 -11.99
C THR A 197 5.81 -12.51 -10.93
N GLU A 198 6.50 -13.02 -9.93
CA GLU A 198 5.87 -13.55 -8.72
C GLU A 198 5.67 -12.47 -7.68
N THR A 199 4.58 -12.57 -6.92
CA THR A 199 4.30 -11.73 -5.76
C THR A 199 3.66 -12.53 -4.63
N LEU A 200 3.67 -11.95 -3.43
CA LEU A 200 3.15 -12.55 -2.20
C LEU A 200 2.09 -11.63 -1.61
N THR A 201 0.97 -12.20 -1.21
CA THR A 201 -0.04 -11.50 -0.39
C THR A 201 -0.28 -12.28 0.90
N ARG A 202 -0.74 -11.60 1.96
CA ARG A 202 -1.31 -12.31 3.11
C ARG A 202 -2.65 -12.92 2.68
N GLY A 203 -2.81 -14.24 2.74
CA GLY A 203 -4.02 -14.93 2.30
C GLY A 203 -4.17 -15.07 0.78
N ASP A 204 -5.14 -15.89 0.36
CA ASP A 204 -5.42 -16.33 -1.02
C ASP A 204 -6.52 -15.51 -1.71
N ASP A 205 -6.69 -14.24 -1.33
CA ASP A 205 -7.71 -13.37 -1.88
C ASP A 205 -7.16 -12.54 -3.07
N PRO A 206 -7.57 -12.83 -4.32
CA PRO A 206 -7.09 -12.10 -5.49
C PRO A 206 -7.52 -10.63 -5.53
N ALA A 207 -8.53 -10.22 -4.74
CA ALA A 207 -8.90 -8.81 -4.62
C ALA A 207 -7.74 -7.94 -4.09
N LYS A 208 -6.76 -8.55 -3.40
CA LYS A 208 -5.54 -7.86 -2.95
C LYS A 208 -4.57 -7.50 -4.07
N LEU A 209 -4.77 -8.05 -5.27
CA LEU A 209 -4.00 -7.73 -6.47
C LEU A 209 -4.69 -6.67 -7.33
N GLU A 210 -5.98 -6.39 -7.10
CA GLU A 210 -6.71 -5.41 -7.90
C GLU A 210 -6.32 -3.99 -7.52
N GLY A 211 -6.00 -3.18 -8.53
CA GLY A 211 -5.47 -1.83 -8.33
C GLY A 211 -4.06 -1.82 -7.72
N SER A 212 -3.45 -2.97 -7.43
CA SER A 212 -2.07 -2.99 -6.96
C SER A 212 -1.10 -2.67 -8.09
N THR A 213 -0.01 -2.01 -7.73
CA THR A 213 1.12 -1.77 -8.62
C THR A 213 2.33 -2.56 -8.13
N HIS A 214 3.12 -3.08 -9.06
CA HIS A 214 4.30 -3.86 -8.75
C HIS A 214 5.51 -3.37 -9.53
N ARG A 215 6.67 -3.47 -8.90
CA ARG A 215 7.95 -3.11 -9.52
C ARG A 215 8.30 -4.10 -10.63
N CYS A 216 8.33 -3.65 -11.88
CA CYS A 216 8.91 -4.36 -13.00
C CYS A 216 10.45 -4.26 -12.92
N ARG A 217 11.13 -5.41 -12.94
CA ARG A 217 12.61 -5.47 -12.85
C ARG A 217 13.32 -5.46 -14.20
N LYS A 218 12.58 -5.54 -15.31
CA LYS A 218 13.19 -5.52 -16.65
C LYS A 218 13.47 -4.07 -17.05
N SER A 219 14.74 -3.74 -17.21
CA SER A 219 15.20 -2.44 -17.73
C SER A 219 14.95 -2.26 -19.22
N SER A 220 14.71 -3.37 -19.95
CA SER A 220 14.68 -3.41 -21.41
C SER A 220 13.37 -2.99 -22.06
N HIS A 221 12.41 -2.52 -21.28
CA HIS A 221 11.16 -2.08 -21.87
C HIS A 221 11.28 -0.63 -22.31
N ASP A 222 11.03 -0.40 -23.59
CA ASP A 222 10.79 0.92 -24.13
C ASP A 222 9.46 1.42 -23.55
N HIS A 223 9.58 2.19 -22.49
CA HIS A 223 8.45 2.76 -21.79
C HIS A 223 8.49 4.25 -22.02
N PRO A 224 7.35 4.89 -22.36
CA PRO A 224 7.25 6.32 -22.17
C PRO A 224 7.29 6.53 -20.66
N SER A 225 8.48 6.62 -20.07
CA SER A 225 8.73 7.06 -18.70
C SER A 225 8.88 8.58 -18.68
N ARG A 226 9.26 9.17 -19.82
CA ARG A 226 9.22 10.60 -20.05
C ARG A 226 7.82 11.13 -19.90
N ARG A 227 7.72 12.13 -19.04
CA ARG A 227 6.50 12.86 -18.76
C ARG A 227 6.83 14.33 -18.82
N ARG A 228 5.95 15.10 -19.44
CA ARG A 228 6.07 16.56 -19.42
C ARG A 228 5.95 17.07 -17.98
N ILE A 229 6.74 18.07 -17.63
CA ILE A 229 6.62 18.80 -16.38
C ILE A 229 5.41 19.73 -16.48
N VAL A 230 4.46 19.62 -15.55
CA VAL A 230 3.24 20.43 -15.54
C VAL A 230 3.22 21.46 -14.42
N GLU A 231 4.05 21.28 -13.38
CA GLU A 231 4.11 22.18 -12.23
C GLU A 231 5.53 22.20 -11.63
N TRP A 232 5.97 23.38 -11.22
CA TRP A 232 7.19 23.58 -10.43
C TRP A 232 6.76 24.03 -9.03
N ARG A 233 7.18 23.32 -8.00
CA ARG A 233 6.77 23.57 -6.61
C ARG A 233 7.91 24.16 -5.80
N ASP A 234 8.47 23.36 -4.91
CA ASP A 234 9.45 23.79 -3.93
C ASP A 234 10.82 23.97 -4.59
N ARG A 235 11.50 25.07 -4.24
CA ARG A 235 12.87 25.35 -4.62
C ARG A 235 13.76 25.25 -3.38
N ALA A 236 14.81 24.47 -3.49
CA ALA A 236 15.94 24.49 -2.57
C ALA A 236 17.21 24.86 -3.35
N GLU A 237 18.12 25.56 -2.70
CA GLU A 237 19.46 25.77 -3.23
C GLU A 237 20.38 24.73 -2.59
N VAL A 238 21.09 23.98 -3.43
CA VAL A 238 21.95 22.87 -2.99
C VAL A 238 23.33 23.04 -3.60
N CYS A 239 24.37 22.78 -2.82
CA CYS A 239 25.73 22.77 -3.32
C CYS A 239 25.98 21.45 -4.06
N ARG A 240 26.48 21.51 -5.29
CA ARG A 240 26.73 20.32 -6.12
C ARG A 240 27.69 19.34 -5.45
N THR A 241 28.69 19.83 -4.71
CA THR A 241 29.63 18.96 -3.98
C THR A 241 28.94 18.15 -2.89
N ASP A 242 27.95 18.74 -2.21
CA ASP A 242 27.31 18.13 -1.05
C ASP A 242 26.42 16.94 -1.48
N LEU A 243 25.71 17.09 -2.62
CA LEU A 243 24.89 16.02 -3.20
C LEU A 243 25.69 14.76 -3.56
N TYR A 244 26.92 14.91 -4.05
CA TYR A 244 27.75 13.78 -4.46
C TYR A 244 28.59 13.25 -3.30
N GLU A 245 29.09 14.10 -2.40
CA GLU A 245 29.89 13.62 -1.28
C GLU A 245 29.10 12.76 -0.30
N GLU A 246 27.84 13.10 -0.01
CA GLU A 246 27.02 12.33 0.92
C GLU A 246 26.70 10.93 0.35
N TYR A 247 26.19 10.87 -0.88
CA TYR A 247 25.83 9.62 -1.55
C TYR A 247 27.03 8.66 -1.74
N TRP A 248 28.19 9.16 -2.22
CA TRP A 248 29.36 8.32 -2.47
C TRP A 248 30.11 7.94 -1.20
N ARG A 249 30.08 8.77 -0.16
CA ARG A 249 30.66 8.46 1.14
C ARG A 249 29.86 7.39 1.86
N GLU A 250 28.53 7.48 1.84
CA GLU A 250 27.64 6.49 2.47
C GLU A 250 27.66 5.14 1.74
N GLU A 251 27.63 5.13 0.41
CA GLU A 251 27.47 3.89 -0.35
C GLU A 251 28.82 3.21 -0.69
N TYR A 252 29.91 3.98 -0.85
CA TYR A 252 31.19 3.45 -1.34
C TYR A 252 32.41 3.81 -0.48
N GLY A 253 32.27 4.64 0.56
CA GLY A 253 33.39 5.06 1.42
C GLY A 253 34.47 5.87 0.69
N ILE A 254 34.16 6.45 -0.46
CA ILE A 254 35.10 7.21 -1.29
C ILE A 254 34.94 8.69 -0.95
N SER A 255 35.98 9.28 -0.36
CA SER A 255 36.12 10.74 -0.26
C SER A 255 36.65 11.28 -1.59
N THR A 256 35.87 12.08 -2.30
CA THR A 256 36.36 12.77 -3.51
C THR A 256 37.19 14.00 -3.14
N PRO A 257 38.26 14.32 -3.89
CA PRO A 257 39.08 15.51 -3.60
C PRO A 257 38.26 16.81 -3.68
N ALA A 258 38.42 17.67 -2.67
CA ALA A 258 37.77 18.96 -2.44
C ALA A 258 38.06 20.07 -3.48
N SER A 259 38.47 19.72 -4.71
CA SER A 259 38.88 20.67 -5.75
C SER A 259 37.79 21.00 -6.79
N ARG A 260 36.57 20.47 -6.63
CA ARG A 260 35.44 20.87 -7.48
C ARG A 260 34.87 22.18 -6.94
N ARG A 261 34.81 23.21 -7.78
CA ARG A 261 34.20 24.51 -7.44
C ARG A 261 32.83 24.27 -6.79
N HIS A 262 32.56 24.98 -5.69
CA HIS A 262 31.24 25.02 -5.05
C HIS A 262 30.25 25.68 -6.03
N GLU A 263 29.69 24.86 -6.92
CA GLU A 263 28.65 25.27 -7.84
C GLU A 263 27.32 25.04 -7.14
N HIS A 264 26.59 26.13 -6.90
CA HIS A 264 25.25 26.08 -6.35
C HIS A 264 24.28 25.74 -7.48
N LEU A 265 23.38 24.81 -7.22
CA LEU A 265 22.33 24.38 -8.12
C LEU A 265 20.98 24.67 -7.49
N ALA A 266 19.97 24.95 -8.32
CA ALA A 266 18.59 24.94 -7.85
C ALA A 266 18.05 23.52 -7.94
N LEU A 267 17.63 22.96 -6.80
CA LEU A 267 16.86 21.74 -6.70
C LEU A 267 15.38 22.10 -6.69
N TRP A 268 14.64 21.56 -7.64
CA TRP A 268 13.20 21.78 -7.75
C TRP A 268 12.43 20.49 -7.51
N THR A 269 11.38 20.60 -6.71
CA THR A 269 10.30 19.61 -6.66
C THR A 269 9.35 19.88 -7.81
N ILE A 270 9.28 18.96 -8.78
CA ILE A 270 8.44 19.10 -9.99
C ILE A 270 7.32 18.07 -10.02
N VAL A 271 6.18 18.44 -10.60
CA VAL A 271 5.06 17.54 -10.86
C VAL A 271 5.01 17.22 -12.34
N LEU A 272 4.94 15.92 -12.63
CA LEU A 272 4.86 15.39 -13.98
C LEU A 272 3.39 15.24 -14.39
N GLU A 273 3.12 15.20 -15.70
CA GLU A 273 1.75 15.06 -16.22
C GLU A 273 1.03 13.78 -15.77
N CYS A 274 1.78 12.76 -15.32
CA CYS A 274 1.23 11.57 -14.69
C CYS A 274 0.84 11.75 -13.20
N GLY A 275 1.02 12.94 -12.64
CA GLY A 275 0.74 13.29 -11.24
C GLY A 275 1.85 12.97 -10.25
N HIS A 276 2.90 12.24 -10.66
CA HIS A 276 4.03 11.92 -9.79
C HIS A 276 4.92 13.15 -9.58
N THR A 277 5.49 13.25 -8.38
CA THR A 277 6.43 14.30 -8.00
C THR A 277 7.84 13.75 -8.01
N VAL A 278 8.79 14.48 -8.59
CA VAL A 278 10.21 14.10 -8.63
C VAL A 278 11.08 15.32 -8.34
N GLU A 279 12.31 15.09 -7.88
CA GLU A 279 13.30 16.14 -7.72
C GLU A 279 14.13 16.28 -8.99
N GLN A 280 14.28 17.52 -9.47
CA GLN A 280 15.06 17.86 -10.65
C GLN A 280 16.10 18.94 -10.30
N HIS A 281 17.34 18.70 -10.68
CA HIS A 281 18.41 19.69 -10.57
C HIS A 281 18.42 20.58 -11.82
N SER A 282 18.38 21.89 -11.63
CA SER A 282 18.68 22.88 -12.68
C SER A 282 20.15 23.27 -12.64
N THR A 283 20.77 23.44 -13.82
CA THR A 283 22.16 23.92 -13.91
C THR A 283 22.30 25.41 -13.58
N ALA A 284 21.20 26.16 -13.60
CA ALA A 284 21.16 27.58 -13.26
C ALA A 284 20.51 27.74 -11.88
N ALA A 285 21.28 28.19 -10.89
CA ALA A 285 20.79 28.43 -9.53
C ALA A 285 19.67 29.49 -9.50
N ASP A 286 19.69 30.42 -10.44
CA ASP A 286 18.76 31.53 -10.63
C ASP A 286 17.59 31.20 -11.56
N PHE A 287 17.42 29.94 -12.01
CA PHE A 287 16.31 29.56 -12.88
C PHE A 287 14.94 29.90 -12.28
N ASP A 288 14.12 30.64 -13.03
CA ASP A 288 12.71 30.92 -12.75
C ASP A 288 11.81 30.16 -13.75
N PRO A 289 10.93 29.25 -13.27
CA PRO A 289 9.97 28.53 -14.10
C PRO A 289 9.08 29.41 -14.98
N THR A 290 8.83 30.67 -14.59
CA THR A 290 7.96 31.59 -15.33
C THR A 290 8.63 32.19 -16.57
N GLU A 291 9.96 32.26 -16.59
CA GLU A 291 10.74 32.72 -17.74
C GLU A 291 10.94 31.61 -18.78
N GLY A 292 10.71 30.36 -18.40
CA GLY A 292 10.91 29.18 -19.25
C GLY A 292 12.37 28.76 -19.35
N PRO A 293 12.67 27.62 -19.99
CA PRO A 293 14.04 27.12 -20.04
C PRO A 293 14.95 28.01 -20.88
N SER A 294 16.20 28.07 -20.46
CA SER A 294 17.29 28.60 -21.30
C SER A 294 17.65 27.61 -22.39
N TYR A 295 18.12 28.10 -23.54
CA TYR A 295 18.54 27.28 -24.67
C TYR A 295 20.03 27.49 -24.96
N ALA A 296 20.71 26.42 -25.36
CA ALA A 296 22.09 26.51 -25.79
C ALA A 296 22.22 27.29 -27.11
N THR A 297 23.32 28.02 -27.26
CA THR A 297 23.60 28.73 -28.52
C THR A 297 23.79 27.74 -29.68
N PRO A 298 23.48 28.11 -30.94
CA PRO A 298 23.67 27.23 -32.09
C PRO A 298 25.11 26.70 -32.22
N LYS A 299 26.10 27.53 -31.86
CA LYS A 299 27.51 27.13 -31.81
C LYS A 299 27.72 26.00 -30.79
N ARG A 300 27.17 26.14 -29.58
CA ARG A 300 27.29 25.12 -28.54
C ARG A 300 26.59 23.81 -28.92
N VAL A 301 25.42 23.88 -29.55
CA VAL A 301 24.70 22.71 -30.09
C VAL A 301 25.55 22.01 -31.16
N ALA A 302 26.20 22.77 -32.06
CA ALA A 302 27.08 22.21 -33.09
C ALA A 302 28.33 21.54 -32.50
N GLU A 303 28.98 22.16 -31.51
CA GLU A 303 30.09 21.56 -30.76
C GLU A 303 29.69 20.23 -30.11
N LEU A 304 28.54 20.21 -29.44
CA LEU A 304 28.02 19.02 -28.74
C LEU A 304 27.56 17.92 -29.71
N ARG A 305 27.11 18.26 -30.91
CA ARG A 305 26.80 17.29 -31.96
C ARG A 305 28.06 16.63 -32.53
N ALA A 306 29.19 17.35 -32.55
CA ALA A 306 30.47 16.81 -32.99
C ALA A 306 31.14 15.93 -31.91
N ASP A 307 30.76 16.12 -30.64
CA ASP A 307 31.21 15.29 -29.53
C ASP A 307 30.48 13.93 -29.51
N ARG A 308 31.22 12.89 -29.90
CA ARG A 308 30.68 11.54 -30.11
C ARG A 308 30.56 10.74 -28.81
N GLU A 309 31.21 11.17 -27.72
CA GLU A 309 31.18 10.47 -26.44
C GLU A 309 29.82 10.63 -25.71
N LEU A 310 29.11 11.73 -25.97
CA LEU A 310 27.77 12.01 -25.43
C LEU A 310 26.63 11.28 -26.17
N ALA A 311 26.92 10.59 -27.29
CA ALA A 311 25.93 9.93 -28.13
C ALA A 311 25.35 8.62 -27.56
N GLY A 312 25.69 8.26 -26.32
CA GLY A 312 25.20 7.04 -25.66
C GLY A 312 23.77 7.14 -25.10
N ASP A 313 23.23 8.34 -24.92
CA ASP A 313 21.84 8.54 -24.52
C ASP A 313 20.95 8.55 -25.79
N PRO A 314 20.00 7.59 -25.95
CA PRO A 314 19.14 7.50 -27.13
C PRO A 314 18.40 8.80 -27.45
N ASP A 315 18.16 9.62 -26.44
CA ASP A 315 17.39 10.85 -26.55
C ASP A 315 18.26 12.10 -26.72
N TRP A 316 19.59 11.95 -26.73
CA TRP A 316 20.55 13.04 -26.91
C TRP A 316 20.32 13.81 -28.20
N GLN A 317 20.01 13.10 -29.29
CA GLN A 317 19.72 13.73 -30.59
C GLN A 317 18.48 14.60 -30.53
N THR A 318 17.40 14.10 -29.94
CA THR A 318 16.16 14.84 -29.72
C THR A 318 16.41 16.12 -28.93
N TRP A 319 17.26 16.08 -27.90
CA TRP A 319 17.61 17.27 -27.13
C TRP A 319 18.45 18.28 -27.91
N LEU A 320 19.41 17.82 -28.72
CA LEU A 320 20.18 18.71 -29.59
C LEU A 320 19.29 19.41 -30.61
N GLU A 321 18.30 18.72 -31.15
CA GLU A 321 17.31 19.28 -32.07
C GLU A 321 16.43 20.33 -31.40
N GLN A 322 16.12 20.17 -30.11
CA GLN A 322 15.38 21.12 -29.29
C GLN A 322 16.23 22.29 -28.76
N GLY A 323 17.53 22.33 -29.06
CA GLY A 323 18.42 23.38 -28.59
C GLY A 323 18.86 23.25 -27.12
N LEU A 324 18.79 22.04 -26.56
CA LEU A 324 19.20 21.71 -25.19
C LEU A 324 18.52 22.61 -24.12
N PRO A 325 17.20 22.49 -23.93
CA PRO A 325 16.51 23.26 -22.91
C PRO A 325 17.08 22.93 -21.52
N SER A 326 17.46 23.96 -20.76
CA SER A 326 17.87 23.85 -19.36
C SER A 326 17.05 24.76 -18.45
N PRO A 327 16.36 24.20 -17.43
CA PRO A 327 16.21 22.76 -17.16
C PRO A 327 15.35 22.06 -18.22
N ARG A 328 15.37 20.72 -18.23
CA ARG A 328 14.57 19.92 -19.17
C ARG A 328 13.08 20.14 -18.91
N GLN A 329 12.27 20.17 -19.96
CA GLN A 329 10.80 20.31 -19.87
C GLN A 329 10.07 18.97 -19.71
N ASP A 330 10.79 17.86 -19.84
CA ASP A 330 10.33 16.50 -19.57
C ASP A 330 11.28 15.80 -18.60
N TRP A 331 10.76 14.81 -17.88
CA TRP A 331 11.56 13.99 -16.99
C TRP A 331 11.13 12.54 -17.00
N ASN A 332 12.09 11.65 -16.76
CA ASN A 332 11.80 10.23 -16.56
C ASN A 332 11.12 10.05 -15.20
N CYS A 333 9.83 9.75 -15.22
CA CYS A 333 9.11 9.37 -14.03
C CYS A 333 9.55 7.97 -13.60
N THR A 334 10.39 7.88 -12.57
CA THR A 334 10.89 6.60 -12.03
C THR A 334 9.74 5.72 -11.56
N ASP A 335 8.66 6.30 -11.02
CA ASP A 335 7.48 5.54 -10.64
C ASP A 335 6.74 4.95 -11.83
N CYS A 336 6.47 5.73 -12.88
CA CYS A 336 5.87 5.19 -14.11
C CYS A 336 6.81 4.24 -14.85
N TRP A 337 8.13 4.35 -14.64
CA TRP A 337 9.09 3.43 -15.23
C TRP A 337 9.08 2.09 -14.51
N MET A 338 9.10 2.12 -13.18
CA MET A 338 9.27 0.95 -12.33
C MET A 338 7.95 0.28 -11.96
N HIS A 339 6.87 1.01 -11.70
CA HIS A 339 5.62 0.47 -11.18
C HIS A 339 4.60 0.24 -12.29
N ARG A 340 4.00 -0.95 -12.28
CA ARG A 340 3.09 -1.44 -13.32
C ARG A 340 1.84 -2.00 -12.69
N SER A 341 0.69 -1.73 -13.30
CA SER A 341 -0.58 -2.27 -12.84
C SER A 341 -0.66 -3.77 -13.14
N VAL A 342 -1.24 -4.54 -12.21
CA VAL A 342 -1.58 -5.93 -12.47
C VAL A 342 -2.73 -5.98 -13.47
N VAL A 343 -2.63 -6.84 -14.50
CA VAL A 343 -3.66 -7.04 -15.53
C VAL A 343 -4.15 -8.48 -15.64
N ALA A 344 -3.47 -9.43 -15.00
CA ALA A 344 -3.87 -10.82 -14.89
C ALA A 344 -3.13 -11.49 -13.72
N TYR A 345 -3.65 -12.62 -13.23
CA TYR A 345 -2.97 -13.41 -12.20
C TYR A 345 -3.11 -14.91 -12.43
N ASP A 346 -2.20 -15.68 -11.84
CA ASP A 346 -2.14 -17.14 -11.85
C ASP A 346 -1.83 -17.62 -10.42
N PRO A 347 -2.78 -18.27 -9.70
CA PRO A 347 -2.54 -18.72 -8.33
C PRO A 347 -1.53 -19.88 -8.29
N ILE A 348 -0.46 -19.73 -7.50
CA ILE A 348 0.55 -20.79 -7.31
C ILE A 348 0.18 -21.65 -6.09
N GLY A 349 -0.18 -21.00 -4.97
CA GLY A 349 -0.49 -21.68 -3.71
C GLY A 349 0.16 -21.02 -2.49
N TRP A 350 -0.10 -21.59 -1.31
CA TRP A 350 0.51 -21.13 -0.06
C TRP A 350 2.02 -21.32 -0.06
N LEU A 351 2.76 -20.32 0.46
CA LEU A 351 4.23 -20.37 0.53
C LEU A 351 4.70 -21.52 1.42
N ILE A 352 4.05 -21.73 2.56
CA ILE A 352 4.16 -22.97 3.33
C ILE A 352 2.82 -23.70 3.17
N PRO A 353 2.81 -24.93 2.64
CA PRO A 353 1.58 -25.70 2.52
C PRO A 353 0.89 -25.78 3.88
N ARG A 354 -0.33 -25.24 3.96
CA ARG A 354 -1.16 -25.46 5.15
C ARG A 354 -1.44 -26.95 5.23
N GLU A 355 -1.26 -27.52 6.42
CA GLU A 355 -1.87 -28.81 6.70
C GLU A 355 -3.35 -28.65 6.36
N ARG A 356 -3.82 -29.39 5.34
CA ARG A 356 -5.25 -29.43 5.06
C ARG A 356 -5.89 -29.79 6.39
N PRO A 357 -6.83 -28.99 6.93
CA PRO A 357 -7.54 -29.41 8.12
C PRO A 357 -8.03 -30.81 7.80
N ARG A 358 -7.55 -31.82 8.56
CA ARG A 358 -7.94 -33.21 8.35
C ARG A 358 -9.44 -33.15 8.13
N LYS A 359 -9.91 -33.56 6.93
CA LYS A 359 -11.34 -33.62 6.63
C LYS A 359 -11.97 -34.08 7.92
N ARG A 360 -12.78 -33.23 8.57
CA ARG A 360 -13.51 -33.60 9.78
C ARG A 360 -14.12 -34.94 9.41
N THR A 361 -13.56 -36.02 9.91
CA THR A 361 -14.10 -37.36 9.71
C THR A 361 -15.48 -37.22 10.25
N THR A 362 -16.47 -37.21 9.34
CA THR A 362 -17.91 -37.15 9.58
C THR A 362 -18.24 -36.52 10.92
N ALA A 363 -18.56 -35.21 10.91
CA ALA A 363 -19.13 -34.46 12.02
C ALA A 363 -19.55 -35.40 13.15
N GLN A 364 -18.77 -35.45 14.25
CA GLN A 364 -19.24 -36.08 15.48
C GLN A 364 -20.63 -35.51 15.69
N SER A 365 -21.65 -36.33 15.43
CA SER A 365 -23.04 -35.94 15.52
C SER A 365 -23.18 -35.29 16.88
N LYS A 366 -23.78 -34.09 16.94
CA LYS A 366 -24.08 -33.45 18.22
C LYS A 366 -24.64 -34.55 19.13
N PRO A 367 -24.03 -34.79 20.32
CA PRO A 367 -24.43 -35.88 21.18
C PRO A 367 -25.93 -35.78 21.38
N SER A 368 -26.63 -36.90 21.19
CA SER A 368 -28.08 -36.89 21.30
C SER A 368 -28.48 -36.36 22.68
N ARG A 369 -29.65 -35.75 22.80
CA ARG A 369 -30.16 -35.26 24.10
C ARG A 369 -30.08 -36.36 25.17
N ALA A 370 -30.39 -37.61 24.80
CA ALA A 370 -30.29 -38.77 25.69
C ALA A 370 -28.86 -39.09 26.16
N GLU A 371 -27.85 -38.76 25.36
CA GLU A 371 -26.43 -38.95 25.68
C GLU A 371 -25.91 -37.84 26.60
N LEU A 372 -26.36 -36.60 26.38
CA LEU A 372 -26.12 -35.48 27.29
C LEU A 372 -26.77 -35.71 28.66
N GLU A 373 -28.01 -36.17 28.69
CA GLU A 373 -28.72 -36.52 29.94
C GLU A 373 -28.03 -37.66 30.70
N ARG A 374 -27.44 -38.63 29.99
CA ARG A 374 -26.66 -39.71 30.62
C ARG A 374 -25.38 -39.20 31.25
N ARG A 375 -24.66 -38.32 30.55
CA ARG A 375 -23.43 -37.70 31.05
C ARG A 375 -23.73 -36.82 32.27
N LEU A 376 -24.82 -36.06 32.23
CA LEU A 376 -25.26 -35.24 33.37
C LEU A 376 -25.50 -36.11 34.62
N ARG A 377 -26.29 -37.19 34.50
CA ARG A 377 -26.55 -38.11 35.62
C ARG A 377 -25.27 -38.73 36.17
N HIS A 378 -24.33 -39.12 35.30
CA HIS A 378 -23.05 -39.66 35.75
C HIS A 378 -22.25 -38.63 36.55
N THR A 379 -22.16 -37.39 36.06
CA THR A 379 -21.45 -36.32 36.76
C THR A 379 -22.13 -35.95 38.08
N GLU A 380 -23.46 -35.97 38.15
CA GLU A 380 -24.21 -35.74 39.39
C GLU A 380 -23.94 -36.83 40.44
N VAL A 381 -23.86 -38.10 40.03
CA VAL A 381 -23.50 -39.23 40.91
C VAL A 381 -22.08 -39.08 41.43
N GLU A 382 -21.11 -38.76 40.56
CA GLU A 382 -19.72 -38.55 40.97
C GLU A 382 -19.58 -37.33 41.90
N ALA A 383 -20.31 -36.23 41.64
CA ALA A 383 -20.35 -35.08 42.53
C ALA A 383 -20.93 -35.44 43.91
N ALA A 384 -21.99 -36.25 43.97
CA ALA A 384 -22.56 -36.73 45.22
C ALA A 384 -21.63 -37.69 45.98
N ARG A 385 -20.83 -38.48 45.26
CA ARG A 385 -19.79 -39.33 45.85
C ARG A 385 -18.68 -38.47 46.47
N LEU A 386 -18.17 -37.48 45.75
CA LEU A 386 -17.12 -36.58 46.23
C LEU A 386 -17.59 -35.77 47.45
N ARG A 387 -18.83 -35.28 47.47
CA ARG A 387 -19.41 -34.60 48.66
C ARG A 387 -19.44 -35.49 49.89
N ARG A 388 -19.83 -36.75 49.75
CA ARG A 388 -19.81 -37.71 50.87
C ARG A 388 -18.40 -38.02 51.36
N GLN A 389 -17.41 -38.01 50.48
CA GLN A 389 -16.01 -38.16 50.90
C GLN A 389 -15.54 -36.95 51.71
N LEU A 390 -15.94 -35.73 51.32
CA LEU A 390 -15.64 -34.51 52.06
C LEU A 390 -16.36 -34.39 53.42
N GLU A 391 -17.48 -35.09 53.61
CA GLU A 391 -18.20 -35.15 54.90
C GLU A 391 -17.65 -36.22 55.87
N LEU A 392 -16.79 -37.12 55.37
CA LEU A 392 -16.15 -38.19 56.14
C LEU A 392 -14.69 -37.84 56.53
N GLU A 393 -14.16 -36.74 56.03
CA GLU A 393 -12.97 -36.04 56.53
C GLU A 393 -13.38 -34.99 57.55
#